data_AF-A0A923PE72-F1
#
_entry.id   AF-A0A923PE72-F1
#
_cell.length_a   1.000
_cell.length_b   1.000
_cell.length_c   1.000
_cell.angle_alpha   90.00
_cell.angle_beta   90.00
_cell.angle_gamma   90.00
#
_symmetry.space_group_name_H-M   'P 1'
#
loop_
_entity.id
_entity.type
_entity.pdbx_description
1 polymer ?
#
loop_
_entity_poly.entity_id
_entity_poly.type
_entity_poly.pdbx_seq_one_letter_code
_entity_poly.pdbx_strand_id
1 'polypeptide(L)'
;MPAQARPTDTKATTTPRATPTRTHGIRLRAEFSDDPPAVSTLREQKPGFHRSNPKMQFKALPLTAAIALPCALAFAAALTQSGGKQALDGHVSKLASAQALTAKLTAQRLPGAPTEWTVQFSRPNYLRIESPTHLWLSDGKSLYSLDKAKNRYAVEVVASDTCAKIAGIDETAGWAAFFDPKVLADAKSVTLGSKRNIKGNATQEVTYTLGGKTFTLYLDSKLGIARGFSLKSGDAESLILSSEFAVLDDALDASAFAFAPPAGATKIDPSVARELSFADVAPIFMRNCSSCHNSSRLTGGIDLTSYASIMKVSGLVRPGDPDNSILYGAVSWTRGRSMPPSGGKLPQSDIDAIRKWIADGAKN
;
A
#
# COMPACT_ATOMS: atom_id res chain seq x y z
N MET A 1 -5.83 -66.31 15.91
CA MET A 1 -6.17 -66.56 14.50
C MET A 1 -6.10 -65.26 13.73
N PRO A 2 -5.22 -65.17 12.73
CA PRO A 2 -5.65 -64.55 11.47
C PRO A 2 -5.25 -65.42 10.28
N ALA A 3 -6.21 -65.64 9.37
CA ALA A 3 -6.01 -66.34 8.12
C ALA A 3 -5.40 -65.39 7.09
N GLN A 4 -4.28 -65.81 6.51
CA GLN A 4 -3.72 -65.24 5.28
C GLN A 4 -4.30 -65.99 4.08
N ALA A 5 -4.76 -65.25 3.07
CA ALA A 5 -4.90 -65.74 1.70
C ALA A 5 -4.61 -64.60 0.71
N ARG A 6 -3.93 -64.95 -0.37
CA ARG A 6 -3.19 -64.12 -1.34
C ARG A 6 -4.05 -63.92 -2.63
N PRO A 7 -3.49 -63.45 -3.78
CA PRO A 7 -3.85 -62.22 -4.48
C PRO A 7 -4.56 -62.46 -5.83
N THR A 8 -5.02 -61.40 -6.51
CA THR A 8 -5.22 -61.44 -7.97
C THR A 8 -4.83 -60.12 -8.62
N ASP A 9 -3.78 -60.19 -9.45
CA ASP A 9 -3.36 -59.20 -10.42
C ASP A 9 -4.45 -58.94 -11.47
N THR A 10 -4.58 -57.69 -11.93
CA THR A 10 -5.25 -57.41 -13.21
C THR A 10 -4.39 -56.47 -14.05
N LYS A 11 -4.06 -56.98 -15.24
CA LYS A 11 -3.26 -56.39 -16.31
C LYS A 11 -3.63 -54.94 -16.65
N ALA A 12 -2.61 -54.09 -16.76
CA ALA A 12 -2.68 -52.84 -17.50
C ALA A 12 -2.41 -53.10 -19.00
N THR A 13 -3.36 -52.72 -19.85
CA THR A 13 -3.23 -52.75 -21.31
C THR A 13 -2.62 -51.45 -21.81
N THR A 14 -1.52 -51.58 -22.55
CA THR A 14 -0.79 -50.56 -23.30
C THR A 14 -1.37 -50.37 -24.70
N THR A 15 -1.44 -49.11 -25.19
CA THR A 15 -1.09 -48.59 -26.56
C THR A 15 -1.88 -47.29 -26.90
N PRO A 16 -1.49 -46.49 -27.91
CA PRO A 16 -0.15 -46.02 -28.25
C PRO A 16 -0.08 -44.49 -28.53
N ARG A 17 1.16 -44.05 -28.65
CA ARG A 17 1.66 -42.73 -29.05
C ARG A 17 1.30 -42.38 -30.51
N ALA A 18 0.80 -41.17 -30.75
CA ALA A 18 0.72 -40.55 -32.08
C ALA A 18 1.69 -39.37 -32.16
N THR A 19 2.41 -39.27 -33.29
CA THR A 19 3.27 -38.14 -33.68
C THR A 19 2.96 -37.81 -35.16
N PRO A 20 3.46 -36.70 -35.75
CA PRO A 20 2.67 -35.52 -36.08
C PRO A 20 2.43 -35.36 -37.59
N THR A 21 1.37 -34.64 -37.97
CA THR A 21 1.16 -34.24 -39.38
C THR A 21 1.29 -32.73 -39.51
N ARG A 22 2.21 -32.35 -40.41
CA ARG A 22 2.57 -31.00 -40.83
C ARG A 22 1.74 -30.63 -42.06
N THR A 23 1.06 -29.48 -42.06
CA THR A 23 0.64 -28.83 -43.32
C THR A 23 0.69 -27.31 -43.21
N HIS A 24 1.27 -26.73 -44.26
CA HIS A 24 1.33 -25.34 -44.71
C HIS A 24 -0.02 -24.62 -44.54
N GLY A 25 -0.15 -23.31 -44.32
CA GLY A 25 0.69 -22.15 -44.56
C GLY A 25 -0.26 -21.05 -45.07
N ILE A 26 -0.20 -19.83 -44.54
CA ILE A 26 -0.62 -18.58 -45.19
C ILE A 26 0.04 -17.44 -44.39
N ARG A 27 0.87 -16.67 -45.10
CA ARG A 27 1.44 -15.41 -44.63
C ARG A 27 0.40 -14.31 -44.81
N LEU A 28 0.15 -13.52 -43.77
CA LEU A 28 -0.39 -12.16 -43.93
C LEU A 28 0.65 -11.17 -43.43
N ARG A 29 1.14 -10.39 -44.39
CA ARG A 29 2.11 -9.31 -44.29
C ARG A 29 1.32 -8.05 -43.93
N ALA A 30 1.52 -7.50 -42.73
CA ALA A 30 1.08 -6.14 -42.42
C ALA A 30 2.27 -5.22 -42.69
N GLU A 31 2.14 -4.42 -43.75
CA GLU A 31 3.09 -3.38 -44.13
C GLU A 31 2.89 -2.19 -43.18
N PHE A 32 3.89 -1.91 -42.34
CA PHE A 32 4.01 -0.64 -41.63
C PHE A 32 4.91 0.27 -42.47
N SER A 33 4.30 1.30 -43.03
CA SER A 33 4.97 2.39 -43.75
C SER A 33 5.52 3.37 -42.72
N ASP A 34 6.84 3.44 -42.60
CA ASP A 34 7.55 4.55 -41.99
C ASP A 34 7.64 5.69 -43.02
N ASP A 35 7.06 6.84 -42.71
CA ASP A 35 7.52 8.13 -43.23
C ASP A 35 6.98 9.31 -42.38
N PRO A 36 7.85 10.18 -41.83
CA PRO A 36 7.45 11.37 -41.07
C PRO A 36 7.35 12.62 -41.97
N PRO A 37 6.38 13.54 -41.76
CA PRO A 37 6.39 14.81 -42.47
C PRO A 37 7.22 15.90 -41.77
N ALA A 38 8.22 16.37 -42.52
CA ALA A 38 8.65 17.76 -42.74
C ALA A 38 8.68 18.76 -41.57
N VAL A 39 9.91 19.14 -41.21
CA VAL A 39 10.27 20.33 -40.43
C VAL A 39 10.14 21.57 -41.32
N SER A 40 9.18 22.44 -41.00
CA SER A 40 9.01 23.76 -41.61
C SER A 40 9.69 24.83 -40.76
N THR A 41 10.72 25.44 -41.33
CA THR A 41 11.48 26.59 -40.82
C THR A 41 10.59 27.81 -40.59
N LEU A 42 10.47 28.27 -39.34
CA LEU A 42 9.95 29.61 -39.04
C LEU A 42 11.11 30.59 -38.88
N ARG A 43 11.14 31.52 -39.82
CA ARG A 43 12.09 32.62 -40.01
C ARG A 43 11.75 33.74 -39.02
N GLU A 44 12.75 34.18 -38.26
CA GLU A 44 12.68 35.36 -37.40
C GLU A 44 12.35 36.62 -38.23
N GLN A 45 11.33 37.38 -37.80
CA GLN A 45 11.08 38.74 -38.27
C GLN A 45 11.28 39.73 -37.12
N LYS A 46 12.35 40.54 -37.24
CA LYS A 46 12.52 41.80 -36.52
C LYS A 46 11.46 42.82 -36.97
N PRO A 47 10.88 43.63 -36.07
CA PRO A 47 10.18 44.83 -36.48
C PRO A 47 11.14 46.02 -36.63
N GLY A 48 11.05 46.65 -37.81
CA GLY A 48 11.71 47.91 -38.13
C GLY A 48 11.02 49.12 -37.50
N PHE A 49 11.86 50.09 -37.15
CA PHE A 49 11.52 51.44 -36.74
C PHE A 49 10.80 52.20 -37.86
N HIS A 50 9.65 52.83 -37.58
CA HIS A 50 9.30 54.08 -38.25
C HIS A 50 8.58 55.04 -37.31
N ARG A 51 9.18 56.24 -37.20
CA ARG A 51 8.71 57.42 -36.49
C ARG A 51 7.55 58.07 -37.25
N SER A 52 6.53 58.52 -36.52
CA SER A 52 5.92 59.84 -36.74
C SER A 52 5.15 60.27 -35.50
N ASN A 53 5.65 61.35 -34.89
CA ASN A 53 5.04 62.13 -33.80
C ASN A 53 4.02 63.10 -34.43
N PRO A 54 2.96 63.51 -33.72
CA PRO A 54 3.07 64.87 -33.17
C PRO A 54 2.45 65.06 -31.78
N LYS A 55 3.23 65.76 -30.95
CA LYS A 55 2.85 66.80 -29.97
C LYS A 55 1.45 66.66 -29.33
N MET A 56 1.42 66.16 -28.11
CA MET A 56 0.42 66.57 -27.12
C MET A 56 1.06 66.86 -25.77
N GLN A 57 0.58 67.93 -25.17
CA GLN A 57 1.19 68.64 -24.06
C GLN A 57 1.08 67.87 -22.74
N PHE A 58 2.14 67.97 -21.94
CA PHE A 58 2.21 67.46 -20.59
C PHE A 58 1.22 68.18 -19.67
N LYS A 59 0.21 67.45 -19.17
CA LYS A 59 -0.42 67.73 -17.89
C LYS A 59 -0.03 66.62 -16.93
N ALA A 60 0.75 66.96 -15.91
CA ALA A 60 1.07 66.06 -14.81
C ALA A 60 -0.23 65.71 -14.06
N LEU A 61 -0.56 64.42 -14.01
CA LEU A 61 -1.51 63.86 -13.05
C LEU A 61 -0.74 63.05 -12.01
N PRO A 62 -1.21 63.03 -10.75
CA PRO A 62 -0.46 62.48 -9.64
C PRO A 62 -0.33 60.97 -9.73
N LEU A 63 0.84 60.50 -9.29
CA LEU A 63 1.24 59.11 -9.15
C LEU A 63 0.41 58.46 -8.02
N THR A 64 -0.74 57.88 -8.35
CA THR A 64 -1.47 56.99 -7.44
C THR A 64 -1.96 55.74 -8.16
N ALA A 65 -1.71 54.59 -7.51
CA ALA A 65 -2.23 53.25 -7.80
C ALA A 65 -1.70 52.50 -9.04
N ALA A 66 -0.47 52.01 -8.93
CA ALA A 66 -0.04 50.78 -9.60
C ALA A 66 0.41 49.75 -8.56
N ILE A 67 -0.55 49.22 -7.78
CA ILE A 67 -0.39 47.96 -7.05
C ILE A 67 -1.72 47.21 -7.16
N ALA A 68 -1.87 46.45 -8.23
CA ALA A 68 -2.87 45.39 -8.31
C ALA A 68 -2.22 44.19 -9.00
N LEU A 69 -2.52 43.00 -8.47
CA LEU A 69 -2.06 41.65 -8.83
C LEU A 69 -0.70 41.24 -8.25
N PRO A 70 -0.74 40.72 -7.01
CA PRO A 70 -0.57 39.27 -6.88
C PRO A 70 -1.77 38.54 -6.24
N CYS A 71 -2.92 39.20 -6.08
CA CYS A 71 -4.07 38.62 -5.36
C CYS A 71 -4.81 37.49 -6.12
N ALA A 72 -4.90 37.52 -7.45
CA ALA A 72 -5.76 36.56 -8.17
C ALA A 72 -5.32 35.08 -8.03
N LEU A 73 -4.01 34.81 -7.96
CA LEU A 73 -3.49 33.45 -7.80
C LEU A 73 -3.68 32.91 -6.38
N ALA A 74 -3.50 33.75 -5.35
CA ALA A 74 -3.71 33.35 -3.96
C ALA A 74 -5.18 33.05 -3.66
N PHE A 75 -6.12 33.82 -4.24
CA PHE A 75 -7.56 33.54 -4.11
C PHE A 75 -7.98 32.25 -4.83
N ALA A 76 -7.47 31.97 -6.03
CA ALA A 76 -7.76 30.72 -6.74
C ALA A 76 -7.21 29.49 -6.00
N ALA A 77 -6.00 29.58 -5.45
CA ALA A 77 -5.42 28.52 -4.61
C ALA A 77 -6.24 28.30 -3.32
N ALA A 78 -6.67 29.37 -2.65
CA ALA A 78 -7.50 29.28 -1.45
C ALA A 78 -8.89 28.67 -1.73
N LEU A 79 -9.51 28.97 -2.87
CA LEU A 79 -10.82 28.42 -3.28
C LEU A 79 -10.76 26.94 -3.66
N THR A 80 -9.69 26.51 -4.35
CA THR A 80 -9.49 25.09 -4.68
C THR A 80 -9.16 24.25 -3.45
N GLN A 81 -8.47 24.83 -2.47
CA GLN A 81 -8.16 24.19 -1.20
C GLN A 81 -9.39 24.05 -0.30
N SER A 82 -10.23 25.08 -0.20
CA SER A 82 -11.47 25.02 0.59
C SER A 82 -12.47 24.01 0.00
N GLY A 83 -12.63 23.98 -1.32
CA GLY A 83 -13.46 22.98 -2.00
C GLY A 83 -12.91 21.56 -1.86
N GLY A 84 -11.59 21.38 -1.90
CA GLY A 84 -10.94 20.08 -1.72
C GLY A 84 -11.18 19.53 -0.33
N LYS A 85 -10.99 20.37 0.70
CA LYS A 85 -11.24 19.98 2.08
C LYS A 85 -12.71 19.64 2.32
N GLN A 86 -13.64 20.44 1.80
CA GLN A 86 -15.08 20.14 1.91
C GLN A 86 -15.43 18.78 1.28
N ALA A 87 -14.87 18.46 0.11
CA ALA A 87 -15.10 17.18 -0.54
C ALA A 87 -14.51 16.01 0.26
N LEU A 88 -13.31 16.17 0.84
CA LEU A 88 -12.68 15.17 1.69
C LEU A 88 -13.46 14.95 3.00
N ASP A 89 -13.88 16.02 3.68
CA ASP A 89 -14.68 15.95 4.89
C ASP A 89 -16.03 15.27 4.62
N GLY A 90 -16.64 15.54 3.46
CA GLY A 90 -17.87 14.87 3.01
C GLY A 90 -17.68 13.36 2.79
N HIS A 91 -16.57 12.95 2.16
CA HIS A 91 -16.21 11.53 2.01
C HIS A 91 -16.03 10.84 3.36
N VAL A 92 -15.28 11.46 4.28
CA VAL A 92 -15.08 10.95 5.65
C VAL A 92 -16.41 10.82 6.39
N SER A 93 -17.25 11.86 6.36
CA SER A 93 -18.54 11.86 7.05
C SER A 93 -19.45 10.75 6.56
N LYS A 94 -19.49 10.49 5.24
CA LYS A 94 -20.33 9.45 4.66
C LYS A 94 -19.82 8.04 4.97
N LEU A 95 -18.51 7.83 4.99
CA LEU A 95 -17.93 6.56 5.46
C LEU A 95 -18.20 6.35 6.96
N ALA A 96 -18.10 7.41 7.76
CA ALA A 96 -18.35 7.37 9.20
C ALA A 96 -19.83 7.10 9.56
N SER A 97 -20.78 7.46 8.70
CA SER A 97 -22.20 7.17 8.92
C SER A 97 -22.65 5.81 8.40
N ALA A 98 -21.93 5.22 7.45
CA ALA A 98 -22.28 3.94 6.85
C ALA A 98 -22.25 2.78 7.87
N GLN A 99 -23.16 1.83 7.72
CA GLN A 99 -23.15 0.58 8.50
C GLN A 99 -22.37 -0.53 7.81
N ALA A 100 -22.31 -0.51 6.48
CA ALA A 100 -21.44 -1.40 5.71
C ALA A 100 -20.94 -0.80 4.40
N LEU A 101 -19.84 -1.36 3.90
CA LEU A 101 -19.24 -1.07 2.60
C LEU A 101 -18.80 -2.38 1.94
N THR A 102 -19.13 -2.56 0.67
CA THR A 102 -18.64 -3.69 -0.12
C THR A 102 -18.01 -3.18 -1.41
N ALA A 103 -16.90 -3.81 -1.81
CA ALA A 103 -16.23 -3.50 -3.06
C ALA A 103 -15.60 -4.74 -3.68
N LYS A 104 -15.70 -4.86 -5.01
CA LYS A 104 -14.73 -5.62 -5.80
C LYS A 104 -13.84 -4.62 -6.51
N LEU A 105 -12.53 -4.80 -6.40
CA LEU A 105 -11.56 -3.84 -6.90
C LEU A 105 -10.38 -4.51 -7.60
N THR A 106 -9.70 -3.73 -8.42
CA THR A 106 -8.37 -4.06 -8.93
C THR A 106 -7.34 -3.17 -8.23
N ALA A 107 -6.27 -3.79 -7.71
CA ALA A 107 -5.09 -3.08 -7.21
C ALA A 107 -3.90 -3.34 -8.12
N GLN A 108 -3.28 -2.27 -8.62
CA GLN A 108 -2.14 -2.33 -9.54
C GLN A 108 -1.01 -1.47 -9.00
N ARG A 109 0.12 -2.08 -8.66
CA ARG A 109 1.39 -1.36 -8.39
C ARG A 109 2.15 -1.19 -9.70
N LEU A 110 2.57 0.02 -10.02
CA LEU A 110 3.20 0.36 -11.30
C LEU A 110 4.74 0.34 -11.22
N PRO A 111 5.44 -0.17 -12.26
CA PRO A 111 4.89 -0.96 -13.37
C PRO A 111 4.55 -2.39 -12.91
N GLY A 112 3.34 -2.86 -13.19
CA GLY A 112 2.88 -4.18 -12.77
C GLY A 112 1.46 -4.47 -13.24
N ALA A 113 1.05 -5.74 -13.18
CA ALA A 113 -0.29 -6.15 -13.56
C ALA A 113 -1.31 -5.87 -12.43
N PRO A 114 -2.57 -5.52 -12.76
CA PRO A 114 -3.62 -5.43 -11.76
C PRO A 114 -3.94 -6.79 -11.16
N THR A 115 -4.27 -6.81 -9.87
CA THR A 115 -4.76 -7.98 -9.14
C THR A 115 -6.16 -7.73 -8.62
N GLU A 116 -6.99 -8.76 -8.56
CA GLU A 116 -8.37 -8.66 -8.07
C GLU A 116 -8.46 -8.83 -6.56
N TRP A 117 -9.27 -7.99 -5.93
CA TRP A 117 -9.51 -8.00 -4.49
C TRP A 117 -11.00 -7.85 -4.19
N THR A 118 -11.40 -8.37 -3.02
CA THR A 118 -12.72 -8.16 -2.44
C THR A 118 -12.60 -7.52 -1.07
N VAL A 119 -13.43 -6.52 -0.81
CA VAL A 119 -13.48 -5.78 0.45
C VAL A 119 -14.92 -5.78 0.97
N GLN A 120 -15.09 -6.10 2.25
CA GLN A 120 -16.35 -5.97 2.97
C GLN A 120 -16.05 -5.40 4.36
N PHE A 121 -16.64 -4.26 4.68
CA PHE A 121 -16.59 -3.66 6.01
C PHE A 121 -18.01 -3.61 6.58
N SER A 122 -18.14 -3.88 7.86
CA SER A 122 -19.41 -3.73 8.58
C SER A 122 -19.16 -3.31 10.02
N ARG A 123 -20.02 -2.44 10.55
CA ARG A 123 -19.92 -2.03 11.96
C ARG A 123 -20.31 -3.16 12.91
N PRO A 124 -19.78 -3.17 14.15
CA PRO A 124 -18.79 -2.23 14.66
C PRO A 124 -17.35 -2.56 14.21
N ASN A 125 -16.98 -3.83 14.09
CA ASN A 125 -15.59 -4.27 13.85
C ASN A 125 -15.51 -5.52 12.96
N TYR A 126 -16.41 -5.62 11.97
CA TYR A 126 -16.39 -6.70 11.00
C TYR A 126 -15.66 -6.24 9.74
N LEU A 127 -14.69 -7.03 9.30
CA LEU A 127 -13.85 -6.70 8.15
C LEU A 127 -13.53 -7.98 7.38
N ARG A 128 -13.54 -7.89 6.05
CA ARG A 128 -12.99 -8.91 5.16
C ARG A 128 -12.25 -8.18 4.04
N ILE A 129 -10.95 -8.39 3.95
CA ILE A 129 -10.12 -7.93 2.84
C ILE A 129 -9.45 -9.17 2.27
N GLU A 130 -9.74 -9.46 1.02
CA GLU A 130 -9.25 -10.64 0.34
C GLU A 130 -8.49 -10.25 -0.92
N SER A 131 -7.20 -10.61 -0.97
CA SER A 131 -6.34 -10.50 -2.14
C SER A 131 -6.07 -11.88 -2.74
N PRO A 132 -5.33 -12.00 -3.85
CA PRO A 132 -4.92 -13.29 -4.38
C PRO A 132 -4.03 -14.09 -3.41
N THR A 133 -3.28 -13.41 -2.55
CA THR A 133 -2.28 -14.04 -1.68
C THR A 133 -2.67 -14.04 -0.21
N HIS A 134 -3.59 -13.17 0.22
CA HIS A 134 -3.93 -12.99 1.63
C HIS A 134 -5.43 -12.83 1.86
N LEU A 135 -5.85 -13.19 3.06
CA LEU A 135 -7.16 -12.86 3.61
C LEU A 135 -6.96 -12.28 5.02
N TRP A 136 -7.47 -11.08 5.24
CA TRP A 136 -7.69 -10.50 6.56
C TRP A 136 -9.18 -10.50 6.85
N LEU A 137 -9.58 -11.13 7.95
CA LEU A 137 -10.98 -11.25 8.32
C LEU A 137 -11.15 -11.00 9.81
N SER A 138 -12.09 -10.14 10.19
CA SER A 138 -12.48 -9.88 11.57
C SER A 138 -13.94 -10.27 11.75
N ASP A 139 -14.21 -11.11 12.74
CA ASP A 139 -15.56 -11.50 13.18
C ASP A 139 -16.11 -10.58 14.30
N GLY A 140 -15.46 -9.43 14.51
CA GLY A 140 -15.76 -8.49 15.59
C GLY A 140 -15.09 -8.82 16.93
N LYS A 141 -14.52 -10.02 17.09
CA LYS A 141 -13.80 -10.46 18.31
C LYS A 141 -12.37 -10.87 18.03
N SER A 142 -12.15 -11.57 16.92
CA SER A 142 -10.87 -12.12 16.50
C SER A 142 -10.53 -11.67 15.09
N LEU A 143 -9.25 -11.35 14.87
CA LEU A 143 -8.67 -11.09 13.57
C LEU A 143 -7.98 -12.37 13.09
N TYR A 144 -8.36 -12.81 11.90
CA TYR A 144 -7.78 -13.93 11.19
C TYR A 144 -6.96 -13.38 10.03
N SER A 145 -5.69 -13.76 9.95
CA SER A 145 -4.81 -13.43 8.83
C SER A 145 -4.34 -14.74 8.20
N LEU A 146 -4.66 -14.96 6.94
CA LEU A 146 -4.31 -16.17 6.18
C LEU A 146 -3.35 -15.79 5.04
N ASP A 147 -2.16 -16.38 5.05
CA ASP A 147 -1.26 -16.46 3.90
C ASP A 147 -1.69 -17.67 3.05
N LYS A 148 -2.32 -17.39 1.90
CA LYS A 148 -2.88 -18.40 1.00
C LYS A 148 -1.78 -19.21 0.32
N ALA A 149 -0.63 -18.60 0.04
CA ALA A 149 0.48 -19.26 -0.64
C ALA A 149 1.16 -20.29 0.27
N LYS A 150 1.30 -19.98 1.56
CA LYS A 150 1.90 -20.89 2.55
C LYS A 150 0.89 -21.81 3.24
N ASN A 151 -0.40 -21.61 3.01
CA ASN A 151 -1.49 -22.27 3.71
C ASN A 151 -1.34 -22.16 5.24
N ARG A 152 -1.08 -20.95 5.73
CA ARG A 152 -0.86 -20.65 7.16
C ARG A 152 -1.75 -19.51 7.61
N TYR A 153 -2.29 -19.62 8.81
CA TYR A 153 -3.11 -18.56 9.38
C TYR A 153 -2.76 -18.25 10.82
N ALA A 154 -2.91 -16.98 11.21
CA ALA A 154 -2.82 -16.52 12.58
C ALA A 154 -4.20 -16.04 13.07
N VAL A 155 -4.38 -16.07 14.38
CA VAL A 155 -5.58 -15.56 15.05
C VAL A 155 -5.16 -14.67 16.20
N GLU A 156 -5.63 -13.44 16.19
CA GLU A 156 -5.37 -12.42 17.20
C GLU A 156 -6.67 -11.91 17.81
N VAL A 157 -6.64 -11.46 19.06
CA VAL A 157 -7.77 -10.76 19.66
C VAL A 157 -7.84 -9.36 19.07
N VAL A 158 -9.04 -8.93 18.65
CA VAL A 158 -9.27 -7.60 18.10
C VAL A 158 -9.18 -6.57 19.22
N ALA A 159 -8.14 -5.74 19.21
CA ALA A 159 -8.16 -4.45 19.90
C ALA A 159 -9.11 -3.49 19.16
N SER A 160 -9.59 -2.45 19.85
CA SER A 160 -10.59 -1.52 19.31
C SER A 160 -10.18 -0.81 18.02
N ASP A 161 -8.88 -0.67 17.75
CA ASP A 161 -8.34 0.01 16.56
C ASP A 161 -7.89 -0.95 15.43
N THR A 162 -8.06 -2.26 15.62
CA THR A 162 -7.51 -3.27 14.69
C THR A 162 -8.09 -3.13 13.29
N CYS A 163 -9.42 -2.99 13.15
CA CYS A 163 -10.06 -2.86 11.84
C CYS A 163 -9.64 -1.57 11.12
N ALA A 164 -9.44 -0.47 11.86
CA ALA A 164 -8.94 0.78 11.29
C ALA A 164 -7.51 0.61 10.74
N LYS A 165 -6.62 -0.06 11.49
CA LYS A 165 -5.26 -0.37 11.03
C LYS A 165 -5.25 -1.24 9.78
N ILE A 166 -6.05 -2.31 9.77
CA ILE A 166 -6.11 -3.24 8.63
C ILE A 166 -6.78 -2.61 7.40
N ALA A 167 -7.84 -1.81 7.58
CA ALA A 167 -8.43 -1.04 6.48
C ALA A 167 -7.51 0.08 5.97
N GLY A 168 -6.53 0.50 6.77
CA GLY A 168 -5.54 1.53 6.45
C GLY A 168 -4.37 1.07 5.58
N ILE A 169 -4.31 -0.20 5.15
CA ILE A 169 -3.28 -0.64 4.19
C ILE A 169 -3.42 0.09 2.86
N ASP A 170 -2.32 0.16 2.09
CA ASP A 170 -2.23 0.98 0.88
C ASP A 170 -3.34 0.69 -0.15
N GLU A 171 -3.75 -0.57 -0.29
CA GLU A 171 -4.78 -0.99 -1.23
C GLU A 171 -6.22 -0.61 -0.82
N THR A 172 -6.45 -0.31 0.46
CA THR A 172 -7.78 0.03 1.00
C THR A 172 -7.85 1.36 1.73
N ALA A 173 -6.72 2.08 1.84
CA ALA A 173 -6.57 3.32 2.62
C ALA A 173 -7.58 4.41 2.24
N GLY A 174 -8.06 4.43 0.98
CA GLY A 174 -9.12 5.35 0.55
C GLY A 174 -10.45 5.19 1.31
N TRP A 175 -10.66 4.07 2.01
CA TRP A 175 -11.85 3.76 2.79
C TRP A 175 -11.58 3.57 4.28
N ALA A 176 -10.35 3.79 4.75
CA ALA A 176 -9.96 3.59 6.15
C ALA A 176 -10.83 4.41 7.14
N ALA A 177 -11.32 5.57 6.71
CA ALA A 177 -12.20 6.44 7.48
C ALA A 177 -13.55 5.79 7.87
N PHE A 178 -13.89 4.64 7.29
CA PHE A 178 -15.04 3.84 7.71
C PHE A 178 -14.95 3.43 9.19
N PHE A 179 -13.79 2.91 9.63
CA PHE A 179 -13.60 2.47 11.01
C PHE A 179 -13.09 3.58 11.93
N ASP A 180 -12.23 4.46 11.42
CA ASP A 180 -11.72 5.60 12.18
C ASP A 180 -11.76 6.88 11.35
N PRO A 181 -12.74 7.77 11.56
CA PRO A 181 -12.84 9.02 10.81
C PRO A 181 -11.63 9.95 11.05
N LYS A 182 -10.82 9.73 12.09
CA LYS A 182 -9.64 10.54 12.39
C LYS A 182 -8.43 10.18 11.54
N VAL A 183 -8.47 9.07 10.79
CA VAL A 183 -7.34 8.62 9.96
C VAL A 183 -6.91 9.65 8.90
N LEU A 184 -7.81 10.54 8.49
CA LEU A 184 -7.52 11.62 7.53
C LEU A 184 -7.41 13.01 8.18
N ALA A 185 -7.39 13.12 9.51
CA ALA A 185 -7.35 14.40 10.21
C ALA A 185 -6.09 15.23 9.89
N ASP A 186 -4.95 14.55 9.70
CA ASP A 186 -3.66 15.17 9.38
C ASP A 186 -3.40 15.30 7.87
N ALA A 187 -4.43 15.13 7.03
CA ALA A 187 -4.31 15.30 5.59
C ALA A 187 -3.95 16.76 5.23
N LYS A 188 -2.92 16.92 4.40
CA LYS A 188 -2.38 18.21 3.96
C LYS A 188 -2.55 18.39 2.46
N SER A 189 -2.40 19.63 1.99
CA SER A 189 -2.48 19.97 0.56
C SER A 189 -3.75 19.46 -0.14
N VAL A 190 -4.88 19.48 0.57
CA VAL A 190 -6.16 18.98 0.05
C VAL A 190 -6.67 19.88 -1.06
N THR A 191 -6.80 19.36 -2.27
CA THR A 191 -7.16 20.14 -3.47
C THR A 191 -8.14 19.39 -4.35
N LEU A 192 -9.03 20.12 -5.04
CA LEU A 192 -9.87 19.56 -6.10
C LEU A 192 -9.06 19.37 -7.38
N GLY A 193 -9.16 18.19 -7.96
CA GLY A 193 -8.61 17.87 -9.28
C GLY A 193 -9.68 17.90 -10.38
N SER A 194 -9.42 17.15 -11.45
CA SER A 194 -10.32 17.10 -12.61
C SER A 194 -11.55 16.24 -12.34
N LYS A 195 -12.63 16.53 -13.06
CA LYS A 195 -13.76 15.59 -13.19
C LYS A 195 -13.44 14.57 -14.28
N ARG A 196 -13.77 13.30 -14.06
CA ARG A 196 -13.51 12.23 -15.01
C ARG A 196 -14.52 11.09 -14.90
N ASN A 197 -14.71 10.36 -15.99
CA ASN A 197 -15.47 9.12 -15.96
C ASN A 197 -14.53 7.94 -15.70
N ILE A 198 -14.76 7.22 -14.60
CA ILE A 198 -13.99 6.02 -14.24
C ILE A 198 -14.95 4.85 -14.21
N LYS A 199 -14.70 3.87 -15.10
CA LYS A 199 -15.50 2.65 -15.23
C LYS A 199 -17.01 2.94 -15.32
N GLY A 200 -17.38 4.00 -16.06
CA GLY A 200 -18.77 4.42 -16.26
C GLY A 200 -19.35 5.36 -15.18
N ASN A 201 -18.60 5.69 -14.13
CA ASN A 201 -19.06 6.56 -13.05
C ASN A 201 -18.42 7.95 -13.16
N ALA A 202 -19.24 9.00 -13.06
CA ALA A 202 -18.76 10.37 -13.00
C ALA A 202 -18.10 10.63 -11.64
N THR A 203 -16.84 11.04 -11.65
CA THR A 203 -16.04 11.25 -10.44
C THR A 203 -15.41 12.64 -10.39
N GLN A 204 -15.19 13.13 -9.16
CA GLN A 204 -14.42 14.32 -8.84
C GLN A 204 -13.13 13.90 -8.13
N GLU A 205 -11.98 14.36 -8.63
CA GLU A 205 -10.72 14.11 -7.96
C GLU A 205 -10.55 14.98 -6.71
N VAL A 206 -10.05 14.36 -5.65
CA VAL A 206 -9.56 15.05 -4.45
C VAL A 206 -8.16 14.54 -4.16
N THR A 207 -7.17 15.42 -4.22
CA THR A 207 -5.76 15.07 -3.94
C THR A 207 -5.34 15.61 -2.58
N TYR A 208 -4.66 14.79 -1.78
CA TYR A 208 -4.09 15.19 -0.49
C TYR A 208 -2.79 14.44 -0.19
N THR A 209 -2.02 14.93 0.78
CA THR A 209 -0.82 14.26 1.29
C THR A 209 -1.02 13.81 2.73
N LEU A 210 -0.55 12.60 3.05
CA LEU A 210 -0.63 12.02 4.39
C LEU A 210 0.51 11.02 4.57
N GLY A 211 1.25 11.09 5.68
CA GLY A 211 2.34 10.15 5.98
C GLY A 211 3.44 10.09 4.91
N GLY A 212 3.72 11.21 4.22
CA GLY A 212 4.70 11.26 3.13
C GLY A 212 4.22 10.63 1.82
N LYS A 213 2.95 10.23 1.74
CA LYS A 213 2.30 9.70 0.53
C LYS A 213 1.34 10.74 -0.05
N THR A 214 1.12 10.68 -1.36
CA THR A 214 0.13 11.48 -2.06
C THR A 214 -1.01 10.58 -2.52
N PHE A 215 -2.23 10.91 -2.12
CA PHE A 215 -3.45 10.21 -2.51
C PHE A 215 -4.24 11.08 -3.48
N THR A 216 -4.81 10.47 -4.51
CA THR A 216 -5.84 11.10 -5.35
C THR A 216 -7.08 10.21 -5.31
N LEU A 217 -8.10 10.61 -4.55
CA LEU A 217 -9.38 9.91 -4.48
C LEU A 217 -10.23 10.24 -5.69
N TYR A 218 -10.92 9.24 -6.21
CA TYR A 218 -11.93 9.39 -7.26
C TYR A 218 -13.32 9.33 -6.64
N LEU A 219 -13.80 10.47 -6.12
CA LEU A 219 -15.09 10.54 -5.44
C LEU A 219 -16.22 10.43 -6.45
N ASP A 220 -17.07 9.42 -6.31
CA ASP A 220 -18.28 9.29 -7.11
C ASP A 220 -19.18 10.52 -6.88
N SER A 221 -19.63 11.16 -7.95
CA SER A 221 -20.34 12.44 -7.87
C SER A 221 -21.73 12.31 -7.21
N LYS A 222 -22.31 11.11 -7.17
CA LYS A 222 -23.59 10.83 -6.53
C LYS A 222 -23.37 10.37 -5.09
N LEU A 223 -22.49 9.39 -4.90
CA LEU A 223 -22.24 8.82 -3.57
C LEU A 223 -21.43 9.75 -2.69
N GLY A 224 -20.58 10.61 -3.25
CA GLY A 224 -19.59 11.42 -2.52
C GLY A 224 -18.54 10.58 -1.79
N ILE A 225 -18.40 9.30 -2.17
CA ILE A 225 -17.44 8.35 -1.62
C ILE A 225 -16.50 7.91 -2.74
N ALA A 226 -15.23 7.71 -2.42
CA ALA A 226 -14.24 7.22 -3.37
C ALA A 226 -14.64 5.86 -3.95
N ARG A 227 -14.69 5.74 -5.28
CA ARG A 227 -14.79 4.44 -6.00
C ARG A 227 -13.43 3.84 -6.35
N GLY A 228 -12.36 4.52 -5.96
CA GLY A 228 -10.99 4.16 -6.25
C GLY A 228 -10.09 5.34 -5.93
N PHE A 229 -8.79 5.13 -6.05
CA PHE A 229 -7.78 6.15 -5.84
C PHE A 229 -6.46 5.77 -6.50
N SER A 230 -5.60 6.75 -6.73
CA SER A 230 -4.17 6.50 -6.90
C SER A 230 -3.41 6.88 -5.64
N LEU A 231 -2.29 6.20 -5.42
CA LEU A 231 -1.40 6.39 -4.29
C LEU A 231 0.04 6.47 -4.79
N LYS A 232 0.73 7.57 -4.50
CA LYS A 232 2.15 7.74 -4.77
C LYS A 232 2.95 7.74 -3.48
N SER A 233 4.02 6.96 -3.43
CA SER A 233 5.00 6.91 -2.33
C SER A 233 6.41 6.82 -2.91
N GLY A 234 7.15 7.94 -2.84
CA GLY A 234 8.42 8.07 -3.57
C GLY A 234 8.21 7.89 -5.08
N ASP A 235 8.95 6.95 -5.66
CA ASP A 235 8.85 6.58 -7.09
C ASP A 235 7.79 5.50 -7.36
N ALA A 236 7.22 4.89 -6.31
CA ALA A 236 6.17 3.88 -6.47
C ALA A 236 4.81 4.55 -6.62
N GLU A 237 4.01 4.04 -7.55
CA GLU A 237 2.62 4.44 -7.75
C GLU A 237 1.72 3.21 -7.77
N SER A 238 0.57 3.31 -7.11
CA SER A 238 -0.48 2.30 -7.12
C SER A 238 -1.79 2.90 -7.61
N LEU A 239 -2.54 2.11 -8.38
CA LEU A 239 -3.89 2.44 -8.86
C LEU A 239 -4.89 1.40 -8.33
N ILE A 240 -5.89 1.88 -7.60
CA ILE A 240 -6.95 1.09 -6.99
C ILE A 240 -8.27 1.54 -7.61
N LEU A 241 -9.00 0.64 -8.27
CA LEU A 241 -10.27 0.95 -8.93
C LEU A 241 -11.33 -0.10 -8.61
N SER A 242 -12.52 0.32 -8.17
CA SER A 242 -13.65 -0.60 -7.98
C SER A 242 -14.41 -0.86 -9.28
N SER A 243 -14.80 -2.12 -9.49
CA SER A 243 -15.74 -2.56 -10.53
C SER A 243 -17.17 -2.69 -9.97
N GLU A 244 -17.28 -3.14 -8.72
CA GLU A 244 -18.52 -3.20 -7.95
C GLU A 244 -18.30 -2.46 -6.63
N PHE A 245 -19.28 -1.64 -6.21
CA PHE A 245 -19.17 -0.84 -4.99
C PHE A 245 -20.54 -0.50 -4.44
N ALA A 246 -20.76 -0.76 -3.15
CA ALA A 246 -21.97 -0.38 -2.44
C ALA A 246 -21.63 0.08 -1.02
N VAL A 247 -22.39 1.06 -0.55
CA VAL A 247 -22.37 1.55 0.84
C VAL A 247 -23.79 1.42 1.34
N LEU A 248 -23.95 0.82 2.51
CA LEU A 248 -25.22 0.35 3.03
C LEU A 248 -25.53 1.00 4.37
N ASP A 249 -26.82 1.29 4.57
CA ASP A 249 -27.37 1.83 5.82
C ASP A 249 -27.61 0.74 6.86
N ASP A 250 -27.57 -0.53 6.46
CA ASP A 250 -27.63 -1.70 7.34
C ASP A 250 -26.29 -2.43 7.40
N ALA A 251 -26.03 -3.07 8.54
CA ALA A 251 -24.88 -3.93 8.72
C ALA A 251 -24.99 -5.19 7.86
N LEU A 252 -23.85 -5.74 7.45
CA LEU A 252 -23.80 -7.04 6.79
C LEU A 252 -24.07 -8.16 7.80
N ASP A 253 -24.62 -9.28 7.30
CA ASP A 253 -24.82 -10.47 8.11
C ASP A 253 -23.48 -11.00 8.65
N ALA A 254 -23.45 -11.35 9.94
CA ALA A 254 -22.23 -11.80 10.61
C ALA A 254 -21.63 -13.07 9.97
N SER A 255 -22.44 -13.90 9.30
CA SER A 255 -21.97 -15.09 8.58
C SER A 255 -21.02 -14.76 7.42
N ALA A 256 -21.07 -13.55 6.85
CA ALA A 256 -20.11 -13.09 5.84
C ALA A 256 -18.66 -13.02 6.39
N PHE A 257 -18.53 -12.95 7.71
CA PHE A 257 -17.27 -12.83 8.44
C PHE A 257 -16.95 -14.07 9.28
N ALA A 258 -17.60 -15.20 9.01
CA ALA A 258 -17.21 -16.47 9.62
C ALA A 258 -15.91 -16.97 8.98
N PHE A 259 -14.85 -17.12 9.79
CA PHE A 259 -13.61 -17.72 9.30
C PHE A 259 -13.72 -19.24 9.27
N ALA A 260 -13.49 -19.82 8.09
CA ALA A 260 -13.29 -21.25 7.92
C ALA A 260 -11.85 -21.49 7.45
N PRO A 261 -10.98 -22.13 8.25
CA PRO A 261 -9.62 -22.43 7.83
C PRO A 261 -9.63 -23.35 6.60
N PRO A 262 -8.83 -23.06 5.56
CA PRO A 262 -8.70 -23.96 4.43
C PRO A 262 -8.21 -25.36 4.85
N ALA A 263 -8.54 -26.37 4.06
CA ALA A 263 -8.08 -27.73 4.32
C ALA A 263 -6.54 -27.78 4.42
N GLY A 264 -6.03 -28.40 5.49
CA GLY A 264 -4.59 -28.51 5.75
C GLY A 264 -3.90 -27.20 6.17
N ALA A 265 -4.65 -26.11 6.42
CA ALA A 265 -4.07 -24.86 6.86
C ALA A 265 -3.44 -25.00 8.27
N THR A 266 -2.22 -24.53 8.42
CA THR A 266 -1.51 -24.57 9.71
C THR A 266 -1.73 -23.28 10.49
N LYS A 267 -2.24 -23.39 11.73
CA LYS A 267 -2.28 -22.24 12.64
C LYS A 267 -0.87 -21.90 13.11
N ILE A 268 -0.47 -20.64 12.96
CA ILE A 268 0.81 -20.10 13.41
C ILE A 268 0.60 -19.04 14.49
N ASP A 269 1.65 -18.79 15.27
CA ASP A 269 1.67 -17.69 16.22
C ASP A 269 1.58 -16.36 15.47
N PRO A 270 0.72 -15.42 15.89
CA PRO A 270 0.58 -14.11 15.26
C PRO A 270 1.86 -13.29 15.10
N SER A 271 2.80 -13.42 16.04
CA SER A 271 4.11 -12.76 15.95
C SER A 271 4.91 -13.20 14.71
N VAL A 272 4.59 -14.37 14.15
CA VAL A 272 5.20 -14.91 12.94
C VAL A 272 4.45 -14.47 11.67
N ALA A 273 3.22 -13.96 11.78
CA ALA A 273 2.33 -13.70 10.64
C ALA A 273 2.39 -12.26 10.08
N ARG A 274 2.62 -11.23 10.90
CA ARG A 274 2.68 -9.82 10.43
C ARG A 274 4.10 -9.41 10.02
N GLU A 275 4.30 -8.62 8.97
CA GLU A 275 5.64 -8.04 8.71
C GLU A 275 6.09 -7.22 9.92
N LEU A 276 7.38 -7.31 10.26
CA LEU A 276 7.97 -6.52 11.37
C LEU A 276 8.79 -5.34 10.83
N SER A 277 8.71 -4.20 11.51
CA SER A 277 9.58 -3.05 11.30
C SER A 277 10.56 -2.84 12.47
N PHE A 278 11.43 -1.83 12.39
CA PHE A 278 12.35 -1.52 13.46
C PHE A 278 11.61 -1.12 14.73
N ALA A 279 10.47 -0.44 14.60
CA ALA A 279 9.63 -0.09 15.74
C ALA A 279 9.17 -1.31 16.56
N ASP A 280 8.98 -2.47 15.93
CA ASP A 280 8.58 -3.71 16.60
C ASP A 280 9.73 -4.37 17.38
N VAL A 281 10.95 -4.29 16.84
CA VAL A 281 12.13 -4.94 17.45
C VAL A 281 12.95 -4.01 18.35
N ALA A 282 12.79 -2.69 18.22
CA ALA A 282 13.49 -1.70 19.04
C ALA A 282 13.30 -1.92 20.55
N PRO A 283 12.10 -2.24 21.08
CA PRO A 283 11.93 -2.54 22.49
C PRO A 283 12.76 -3.75 22.98
N ILE A 284 13.02 -4.73 22.10
CA ILE A 284 13.87 -5.89 22.40
C ILE A 284 15.32 -5.44 22.58
N PHE A 285 15.82 -4.59 21.67
CA PHE A 285 17.19 -4.05 21.77
C PHE A 285 17.36 -3.12 22.96
N MET A 286 16.37 -2.27 23.24
CA MET A 286 16.38 -1.37 24.40
C MET A 286 16.46 -2.14 25.70
N ARG A 287 15.66 -3.21 25.85
CA ARG A 287 15.62 -4.02 27.08
C ARG A 287 16.88 -4.87 27.27
N ASN A 288 17.41 -5.47 26.20
CA ASN A 288 18.42 -6.53 26.31
C ASN A 288 19.84 -6.10 25.92
N CYS A 289 20.01 -5.01 25.16
CA CYS A 289 21.29 -4.69 24.52
C CYS A 289 21.81 -3.29 24.84
N SER A 290 20.92 -2.35 25.17
CA SER A 290 21.27 -0.94 25.34
C SER A 290 22.24 -0.66 26.50
N SER A 291 22.47 -1.59 27.43
CA SER A 291 23.46 -1.42 28.50
C SER A 291 24.92 -1.41 28.00
N CYS A 292 25.18 -2.04 26.84
CA CYS A 292 26.52 -2.21 26.26
C CYS A 292 26.63 -1.80 24.78
N HIS A 293 25.50 -1.63 24.08
CA HIS A 293 25.42 -1.27 22.66
C HIS A 293 24.59 -0.01 22.45
N ASN A 294 25.12 1.12 22.92
CA ASN A 294 24.49 2.44 22.81
C ASN A 294 25.51 3.51 22.42
N SER A 295 25.05 4.72 22.13
CA SER A 295 25.90 5.85 21.70
C SER A 295 27.02 6.21 22.68
N SER A 296 26.82 6.02 23.98
CA SER A 296 27.77 6.32 25.05
C SER A 296 28.69 5.14 25.38
N ARG A 297 28.24 3.91 25.11
CA ARG A 297 29.01 2.67 25.32
C ARG A 297 28.87 1.79 24.08
N LEU A 298 29.83 1.94 23.17
CA LEU A 298 29.88 1.28 21.86
C LEU A 298 30.67 -0.03 21.90
N THR A 299 30.24 -1.00 22.70
CA THR A 299 30.96 -2.28 22.78
C THR A 299 30.98 -2.94 21.40
N GLY A 300 32.18 -3.27 20.89
CA GLY A 300 32.35 -3.81 19.54
C GLY A 300 32.04 -2.82 18.42
N GLY A 301 31.97 -1.51 18.71
CA GLY A 301 31.64 -0.47 17.73
C GLY A 301 30.19 -0.48 17.27
N ILE A 302 29.29 -1.13 18.01
CA ILE A 302 27.89 -1.32 17.64
C ILE A 302 26.98 -0.47 18.55
N ASP A 303 26.06 0.25 17.91
CA ASP A 303 24.95 0.94 18.55
C ASP A 303 23.61 0.36 18.04
N LEU A 304 22.82 -0.20 18.94
CA LEU A 304 21.52 -0.82 18.65
C LEU A 304 20.33 0.08 19.03
N THR A 305 20.58 1.34 19.37
CA THR A 305 19.52 2.26 19.84
C THR A 305 18.77 2.97 18.72
N SER A 306 19.27 2.90 17.47
CA SER A 306 18.58 3.48 16.31
C SER A 306 18.74 2.60 15.06
N TYR A 307 17.74 2.65 14.18
CA TYR A 307 17.80 1.97 12.89
C TYR A 307 19.03 2.36 12.07
N ALA A 308 19.30 3.68 11.98
CA ALA A 308 20.43 4.21 11.23
C ALA A 308 21.78 3.68 11.76
N SER A 309 21.94 3.60 13.07
CA SER A 309 23.15 3.06 13.70
C SER A 309 23.33 1.57 13.40
N ILE A 310 22.25 0.78 13.46
CA ILE A 310 22.29 -0.66 13.19
C ILE A 310 22.67 -0.93 11.73
N MET A 311 22.01 -0.25 10.80
CA MET A 311 22.20 -0.47 9.37
C MET A 311 23.54 0.06 8.85
N LYS A 312 24.20 0.96 9.60
CA LYS A 312 25.54 1.48 9.26
C LYS A 312 26.63 0.42 9.45
N VAL A 313 26.46 -0.54 10.34
CA VAL A 313 27.48 -1.57 10.60
C VAL A 313 27.39 -2.67 9.56
N SER A 314 28.39 -2.74 8.69
CA SER A 314 28.43 -3.72 7.59
C SER A 314 28.29 -5.16 8.08
N GLY A 315 27.30 -5.88 7.55
CA GLY A 315 27.03 -7.28 7.87
C GLY A 315 26.39 -7.52 9.24
N LEU A 316 26.16 -6.48 10.05
CA LEU A 316 25.44 -6.62 11.32
C LEU A 316 24.02 -7.13 11.08
N VAL A 317 23.31 -6.44 10.18
CA VAL A 317 22.02 -6.85 9.63
C VAL A 317 22.13 -6.90 8.10
N ARG A 318 21.75 -8.03 7.51
CA ARG A 318 21.61 -8.22 6.07
C ARG A 318 20.12 -8.35 5.74
N PRO A 319 19.48 -7.29 5.21
CA PRO A 319 18.07 -7.35 4.80
C PRO A 319 17.75 -8.56 3.94
N GLY A 320 16.71 -9.31 4.31
CA GLY A 320 16.27 -10.53 3.63
C GLY A 320 17.10 -11.78 3.94
N ASP A 321 18.19 -11.66 4.68
CA ASP A 321 19.15 -12.74 4.93
C ASP A 321 19.53 -12.83 6.43
N PRO A 322 18.62 -13.36 7.26
CA PRO A 322 18.89 -13.52 8.69
C PRO A 322 20.06 -14.48 8.95
N ASP A 323 20.18 -15.52 8.12
CA ASP A 323 21.17 -16.57 8.33
C ASP A 323 22.59 -16.06 8.12
N ASN A 324 22.82 -15.03 7.28
CA ASN A 324 24.12 -14.37 7.14
C ASN A 324 24.27 -13.06 7.93
N SER A 325 23.28 -12.71 8.77
CA SER A 325 23.34 -11.52 9.64
C SER A 325 24.12 -11.80 10.93
N ILE A 326 25.09 -10.96 11.29
CA ILE A 326 25.89 -11.14 12.53
C ILE A 326 24.97 -11.01 13.76
N LEU A 327 24.03 -10.05 13.74
CA LEU A 327 23.10 -9.80 14.84
C LEU A 327 22.31 -11.07 15.20
N TYR A 328 21.69 -11.72 14.21
CA TYR A 328 20.91 -12.94 14.42
C TYR A 328 21.79 -14.08 14.97
N GLY A 329 22.98 -14.29 14.39
CA GLY A 329 23.91 -15.31 14.87
C GLY A 329 24.29 -15.13 16.35
N ALA A 330 24.54 -13.88 16.75
CA ALA A 330 24.92 -13.52 18.11
C ALA A 330 23.77 -13.70 19.12
N VAL A 331 22.54 -13.29 18.80
CA VAL A 331 21.39 -13.42 19.73
C VAL A 331 20.80 -14.82 19.77
N SER A 332 20.92 -15.58 18.69
CA SER A 332 20.46 -16.98 18.62
C SER A 332 21.47 -17.99 19.17
N TRP A 333 22.69 -17.53 19.49
CA TRP A 333 23.82 -18.35 19.96
C TRP A 333 24.20 -19.45 18.96
N THR A 334 24.05 -19.17 17.67
CA THR A 334 24.38 -20.11 16.60
C THR A 334 25.70 -19.80 15.91
N ARG A 335 26.15 -18.53 15.95
CA ARG A 335 27.40 -18.09 15.30
C ARG A 335 27.97 -16.84 15.97
N GLY A 336 29.30 -16.78 16.07
CA GLY A 336 30.02 -15.62 16.60
C GLY A 336 29.98 -15.55 18.12
N ARG A 337 30.15 -14.36 18.68
CA ARG A 337 30.08 -14.15 20.13
C ARG A 337 28.61 -14.15 20.56
N SER A 338 28.26 -15.06 21.47
CA SER A 338 26.93 -15.11 22.10
C SER A 338 26.64 -13.81 22.85
N MET A 339 25.47 -13.22 22.59
CA MET A 339 24.96 -12.02 23.25
C MET A 339 23.58 -12.30 23.87
N PRO A 340 23.27 -11.73 25.05
CA PRO A 340 24.17 -11.02 25.96
C PRO A 340 25.25 -11.94 26.56
N PRO A 341 26.47 -11.44 26.86
CA PRO A 341 27.59 -12.29 27.30
C PRO A 341 27.52 -12.64 28.78
N SER A 342 26.87 -11.80 29.59
CA SER A 342 26.73 -11.94 31.04
C SER A 342 25.26 -12.09 31.46
N GLY A 343 24.42 -12.62 30.56
CA GLY A 343 23.00 -12.88 30.80
C GLY A 343 22.56 -14.19 30.16
N GLY A 344 21.29 -14.56 30.37
CA GLY A 344 20.68 -15.68 29.67
C GLY A 344 20.47 -15.40 28.18
N LYS A 345 20.33 -16.46 27.39
CA LYS A 345 19.87 -16.37 25.99
C LYS A 345 18.53 -15.63 25.95
N LEU A 346 18.31 -14.81 24.93
CA LEU A 346 17.01 -14.15 24.74
C LEU A 346 15.86 -15.16 24.71
N PRO A 347 14.65 -14.78 25.13
CA PRO A 347 13.45 -15.56 24.87
C PRO A 347 13.34 -15.91 23.39
N GLN A 348 12.91 -17.13 23.08
CA GLN A 348 12.83 -17.58 21.69
C GLN A 348 11.93 -16.67 20.84
N SER A 349 10.86 -16.13 21.41
CA SER A 349 9.98 -15.15 20.77
C SER A 349 10.71 -13.87 20.34
N ASP A 350 11.64 -13.36 21.16
CA ASP A 350 12.43 -12.17 20.84
C ASP A 350 13.42 -12.48 19.71
N ILE A 351 14.03 -13.67 19.72
CA ILE A 351 14.94 -14.14 18.67
C ILE A 351 14.20 -14.31 17.34
N ASP A 352 13.00 -14.88 17.38
CA ASP A 352 12.16 -15.10 16.20
C ASP A 352 11.68 -13.76 15.61
N ALA A 353 11.32 -12.80 16.45
CA ALA A 353 10.98 -11.44 16.02
C ALA A 353 12.17 -10.75 15.31
N ILE A 354 13.37 -10.84 15.88
CA ILE A 354 14.59 -10.30 15.24
C ILE A 354 14.84 -11.00 13.90
N ARG A 355 14.77 -12.34 13.87
CA ARG A 355 14.97 -13.13 12.64
C ARG A 355 13.99 -12.70 11.56
N LYS A 356 12.73 -12.56 11.95
CA LYS A 356 11.64 -12.22 11.05
C LYS A 356 11.75 -10.79 10.52
N TRP A 357 12.04 -9.80 11.37
CA TRP A 357 12.32 -8.44 10.93
C TRP A 357 13.43 -8.40 9.88
N ILE A 358 14.53 -9.14 10.09
CA ILE A 358 15.60 -9.24 9.11
C ILE A 358 15.10 -9.90 7.81
N ALA A 359 14.38 -11.02 7.91
CA ALA A 359 13.80 -11.73 6.77
C ALA A 359 12.81 -10.88 5.96
N ASP A 360 12.04 -10.01 6.63
CA ASP A 360 11.08 -9.08 6.03
C ASP A 360 11.79 -7.85 5.39
N GLY A 361 13.12 -7.89 5.26
CA GLY A 361 13.93 -6.84 4.62
C GLY A 361 14.43 -5.77 5.58
N ALA A 362 14.41 -6.03 6.89
CA ALA A 362 14.84 -5.11 7.95
C ALA A 362 14.25 -3.70 7.74
N LYS A 363 12.93 -3.61 7.54
CA LYS A 363 12.25 -2.32 7.30
C LYS A 363 12.37 -1.42 8.54
N ASN A 364 12.55 -0.11 8.33
CA ASN A 364 12.54 0.88 9.41
C ASN A 364 11.13 1.02 9.99
#